data_AF-A0A286XQ89-F1
#
_entry.id   AF-A0A286XQ89-F1
#
_cell.length_a   1.000
_cell.length_b   1.000
_cell.length_c   1.000
_cell.angle_alpha   90.00
_cell.angle_beta   90.00
_cell.angle_gamma   90.00
#
_symmetry.space_group_name_H-M   'P 1'
#
loop_
_entity.id
_entity.type
_entity.pdbx_description
1 polymer ?
#
loop_
_entity_poly.entity_id
_entity_poly.type
_entity_poly.pdbx_seq_one_letter_code
_entity_poly.pdbx_strand_id
1 'polypeptide(L)'
;MTVWDVTLRAPSQSLSCVSEREPPQHSDFLAQIPRSSVVDCSIADCLRFRCDVPSFGIREELDFILKGNLSFGWVSQTLQKKVLVVSVAEITFNRSMYSQLPGQEAFLRAQMETVLEEFEVYNPISLMIGSCVGGLLLLALITASLYK
;
A
#
# COMPACT_ATOMS: atom_id res chain seq x y z
N MET A 1 4.56 -12.87 -8.11
CA MET A 1 3.38 -12.01 -8.36
C MET A 1 3.77 -10.59 -7.99
N THR A 2 3.53 -9.61 -8.85
CA THR A 2 4.02 -8.23 -8.64
C THR A 2 3.08 -7.45 -7.72
N VAL A 3 3.56 -6.98 -6.58
CA VAL A 3 2.79 -6.15 -5.63
C VAL A 3 2.51 -4.77 -6.22
N TRP A 4 3.57 -4.10 -6.69
CA TRP A 4 3.52 -2.76 -7.27
C TRP A 4 4.41 -2.70 -8.51
N ASP A 5 3.82 -2.38 -9.67
CA ASP A 5 4.59 -2.10 -10.89
C ASP A 5 5.02 -0.62 -10.90
N VAL A 6 6.08 -0.32 -10.14
CA VAL A 6 6.52 1.04 -9.84
C VAL A 6 7.64 1.51 -10.78
N THR A 7 7.53 2.77 -11.19
CA THR A 7 8.53 3.51 -11.96
C THR A 7 8.83 4.84 -11.27
N LEU A 8 10.07 5.30 -11.37
CA LEU A 8 10.47 6.60 -10.86
C LEU A 8 10.40 7.64 -11.96
N ARG A 9 9.77 8.78 -11.66
CA ARG A 9 9.88 10.01 -12.45
C ARG A 9 10.76 11.00 -11.70
N ALA A 10 11.96 11.23 -12.24
CA ALA A 10 12.91 12.21 -11.72
C ALA A 10 12.53 13.64 -12.16
N PRO A 11 12.92 14.68 -11.40
CA PRO A 11 12.54 16.07 -11.65
C PRO A 11 13.20 16.67 -12.91
N SER A 12 14.40 16.20 -13.28
CA SER A 12 15.11 16.65 -14.48
C SER A 12 15.56 15.47 -15.35
N GLN A 13 15.65 15.70 -16.66
CA GLN A 13 16.12 14.70 -17.63
C GLN A 13 17.63 14.38 -17.50
N SER A 14 18.38 15.17 -16.71
CA SER A 14 19.83 15.06 -16.53
C SER A 14 20.26 14.29 -15.28
N LEU A 15 19.33 13.91 -14.39
CA LEU A 15 19.65 13.11 -13.22
C LEU A 15 19.83 11.64 -13.62
N SER A 16 20.96 11.05 -13.24
CA SER A 16 21.21 9.63 -13.42
C SER A 16 20.56 8.86 -12.28
N CYS A 17 19.52 8.09 -12.62
CA CYS A 17 18.82 7.21 -11.68
C CYS A 17 18.97 5.75 -12.13
N VAL A 18 19.39 4.88 -11.21
CA VAL A 18 19.51 3.43 -11.42
C VAL A 18 18.47 2.71 -10.58
N SER A 19 17.88 1.65 -11.14
CA SER A 19 16.97 0.76 -10.41
C SER A 19 17.64 -0.59 -10.15
N GLU A 20 17.57 -1.04 -8.89
CA GLU A 20 18.16 -2.28 -8.43
C GLU A 20 17.11 -3.07 -7.64
N ARG A 21 17.07 -4.39 -7.83
CA ARG A 21 16.21 -5.25 -7.00
C ARG A 21 16.91 -5.57 -5.71
N GLU A 22 16.20 -5.39 -4.61
CA GLU A 22 16.66 -5.70 -3.25
C GLU A 22 15.81 -6.85 -2.70
N PRO A 23 16.42 -8.01 -2.39
CA PRO A 23 15.69 -9.12 -1.79
C PRO A 23 15.28 -8.79 -0.34
N PRO A 24 14.25 -9.46 0.20
CA PRO A 24 13.81 -9.25 1.57
C PRO A 24 14.94 -9.57 2.58
N GLN A 25 15.02 -8.77 3.65
CA GLN A 25 16.07 -8.92 4.65
C GLN A 25 15.91 -10.18 5.52
N HIS A 26 14.70 -10.74 5.65
CA HIS A 26 14.45 -11.93 6.47
C HIS A 26 14.13 -13.16 5.61
N SER A 27 14.83 -14.27 5.89
CA SER A 27 14.64 -15.56 5.19
C SER A 27 13.28 -16.21 5.46
N ASP A 28 12.65 -15.94 6.61
CA ASP A 28 11.37 -16.56 7.04
C ASP A 28 10.14 -15.75 6.61
N PHE A 29 10.22 -15.01 5.49
CA PHE A 29 9.13 -14.11 5.06
C PHE A 29 7.79 -14.82 4.86
N LEU A 30 7.79 -16.08 4.38
CA LEU A 30 6.58 -16.89 4.19
C LEU A 30 5.77 -17.09 5.48
N ALA A 31 6.43 -17.10 6.64
CA ALA A 31 5.76 -17.18 7.93
C ALA A 31 5.20 -15.83 8.41
N GLN A 32 5.69 -14.72 7.86
CA GLN A 32 5.33 -13.36 8.28
C GLN A 32 4.16 -12.77 7.46
N ILE A 33 4.03 -13.13 6.17
CA ILE A 33 2.98 -12.63 5.27
C ILE A 33 1.56 -12.74 5.83
N PRO A 34 1.12 -13.89 6.40
CA PRO A 34 -0.27 -14.03 6.87
C PRO A 34 -0.57 -13.19 8.13
N ARG A 35 0.47 -12.61 8.74
CA ARG A 35 0.36 -11.81 9.98
C ARG A 35 0.63 -10.33 9.75
N SER A 36 1.25 -9.97 8.63
CA SER A 36 1.68 -8.60 8.36
C SER A 36 0.53 -7.78 7.77
N SER A 37 0.07 -6.78 8.51
CA SER A 37 -0.75 -5.69 7.97
C SER A 37 0.10 -4.64 7.24
N VAL A 38 1.42 -4.78 7.26
CA VAL A 38 2.39 -3.85 6.67
C VAL A 38 3.29 -4.62 5.72
N VAL A 39 3.39 -4.15 4.48
CA VAL A 39 4.29 -4.67 3.44
C VAL A 39 5.38 -3.65 3.19
N ASP A 40 6.58 -4.00 3.63
CA ASP A 40 7.81 -3.23 3.47
C ASP A 40 8.92 -4.10 2.86
N CYS A 41 10.11 -3.53 2.67
CA CYS A 41 11.27 -4.23 2.10
C CYS A 41 11.88 -5.29 3.03
N SER A 42 11.36 -5.48 4.24
CA SER A 42 11.81 -6.58 5.12
C SER A 42 11.17 -7.91 4.74
N ILE A 43 9.94 -7.88 4.21
CA ILE A 43 9.14 -9.06 3.84
C ILE A 43 8.85 -9.20 2.35
N ALA A 44 9.12 -8.17 1.54
CA ALA A 44 8.89 -8.17 0.10
C ALA A 44 10.16 -7.87 -0.70
N ASP A 45 10.23 -8.42 -1.91
CA ASP A 45 11.21 -8.00 -2.91
C ASP A 45 10.95 -6.53 -3.28
N CYS A 46 11.91 -5.66 -2.98
CA CYS A 46 11.80 -4.23 -3.24
C CYS A 46 12.55 -3.82 -4.51
N LEU A 47 12.11 -2.71 -5.10
CA LEU A 47 12.83 -2.02 -6.17
C LEU A 47 13.42 -0.74 -5.59
N ARG A 48 14.74 -0.71 -5.46
CA ARG A 48 15.50 0.44 -4.98
C ARG A 48 15.87 1.34 -6.13
N PHE A 49 15.46 2.61 -6.06
CA PHE A 49 15.90 3.63 -7.00
C PHE A 49 17.00 4.48 -6.35
N ARG A 50 18.13 4.60 -7.03
CA ARG A 50 19.25 5.45 -6.61
C ARG A 50 19.46 6.54 -7.64
N CYS A 51 19.27 7.79 -7.22
CA CYS A 51 19.53 8.97 -8.06
C CYS A 51 20.69 9.77 -7.47
N ASP A 52 21.75 9.95 -8.24
CA ASP A 52 22.89 10.77 -7.81
C ASP A 52 22.65 12.23 -8.25
N VAL A 53 22.56 13.13 -7.26
CA VAL A 53 22.37 14.58 -7.48
C VAL A 53 23.75 15.25 -7.43
N PRO A 54 24.29 15.74 -8.57
CA PRO A 54 25.66 16.26 -8.60
C PRO A 54 25.83 17.59 -7.87
N SER A 55 24.79 18.43 -7.87
CA SER A 55 24.75 19.71 -7.20
C SER A 55 23.35 19.96 -6.65
N PHE A 56 23.25 20.38 -5.40
CA PHE A 56 21.99 20.73 -4.77
C PHE A 56 22.11 22.12 -4.12
N GLY A 57 21.37 23.07 -4.66
CA GLY A 57 21.41 24.49 -4.32
C GLY A 57 20.66 24.83 -3.03
N ILE A 58 20.97 26.00 -2.47
CA ILE A 58 20.27 26.52 -1.28
C ILE A 58 18.83 26.84 -1.67
N ARG A 59 17.85 26.28 -0.93
CA ARG A 59 16.41 26.38 -1.21
C ARG A 59 15.98 25.77 -2.55
N GLU A 60 16.83 24.95 -3.17
CA GLU A 60 16.40 24.11 -4.28
C GLU A 60 15.49 22.99 -3.76
N GLU A 61 14.45 22.67 -4.51
CA GLU A 61 13.51 21.60 -4.21
C GLU A 61 13.53 20.59 -5.37
N LEU A 62 13.60 19.30 -5.04
CA LEU A 62 13.63 18.22 -6.02
C LEU A 62 12.46 17.27 -5.76
N ASP A 63 11.59 17.13 -6.76
CA ASP A 63 10.41 16.26 -6.68
C ASP A 63 10.66 14.92 -7.36
N PHE A 64 10.63 13.85 -6.57
CA PHE A 64 10.71 12.47 -7.05
C PHE A 64 9.34 11.81 -6.93
N ILE A 65 8.80 11.30 -8.03
CA ILE A 65 7.47 10.70 -8.06
C ILE A 65 7.59 9.21 -8.36
N LEU A 66 7.19 8.38 -7.39
CA LEU A 66 6.95 6.96 -7.62
C LEU A 66 5.56 6.79 -8.23
N LYS A 67 5.49 6.28 -9.46
CA LYS A 67 4.24 6.07 -10.20
C LYS A 67 4.15 4.63 -10.66
N GLY A 68 3.02 4.00 -10.43
CA GLY A 68 2.82 2.61 -10.78
C GLY A 68 1.44 2.09 -10.43
N ASN A 69 1.11 0.91 -10.97
CA ASN A 69 -0.13 0.22 -10.65
C ASN A 69 0.07 -0.73 -9.47
N LEU A 70 -0.73 -0.55 -8.43
CA LEU A 70 -0.83 -1.50 -7.31
C LEU A 70 -1.78 -2.62 -7.70
N SER A 71 -1.32 -3.86 -7.56
CA SER A 71 -2.18 -5.03 -7.74
C SER A 71 -2.83 -5.41 -6.42
N PHE A 72 -4.00 -6.04 -6.47
CA PHE A 72 -4.76 -6.44 -5.27
C PHE A 72 -4.77 -7.95 -5.03
N GLY A 73 -4.39 -8.76 -6.03
CA GLY A 73 -4.53 -10.22 -5.94
C GLY A 73 -3.62 -10.90 -4.92
N TRP A 74 -2.59 -10.22 -4.40
CA TRP A 74 -1.75 -10.72 -3.32
C TRP A 74 -2.32 -10.39 -1.92
N VAL A 75 -3.25 -9.44 -1.81
CA VAL A 75 -3.83 -8.99 -0.53
C VAL A 75 -4.52 -10.15 0.20
N SER A 76 -5.20 -11.03 -0.55
CA SER A 76 -5.85 -12.23 0.00
C SER A 76 -4.88 -13.19 0.71
N GLN A 77 -3.58 -13.16 0.36
CA GLN A 77 -2.55 -13.99 1.01
C GLN A 77 -2.19 -13.48 2.41
N THR A 78 -2.42 -12.20 2.69
CA THR A 78 -2.14 -11.59 4.00
C THR A 78 -3.18 -11.94 5.05
N LEU A 79 -4.35 -12.45 4.63
CA LEU A 79 -5.53 -12.68 5.47
C LEU A 79 -6.01 -11.43 6.23
N GLN A 80 -5.57 -10.23 5.80
CA GLN A 80 -5.98 -8.95 6.37
C GLN A 80 -7.00 -8.27 5.47
N LYS A 81 -8.01 -7.64 6.07
CA LYS A 81 -8.95 -6.75 5.35
C LYS A 81 -8.30 -5.42 4.95
N LYS A 82 -7.24 -5.04 5.66
CA LYS A 82 -6.53 -3.78 5.49
C LYS A 82 -5.03 -4.05 5.52
N VAL A 83 -4.34 -3.58 4.49
CA VAL A 83 -2.89 -3.71 4.34
C VAL A 83 -2.28 -2.35 4.01
N LEU A 84 -1.10 -2.09 4.54
CA LEU A 84 -0.31 -0.89 4.32
C LEU A 84 0.88 -1.27 3.43
N VAL A 85 1.00 -0.65 2.27
CA VAL A 85 2.20 -0.77 1.41
C VAL A 85 3.09 0.42 1.71
N VAL A 86 4.32 0.17 2.17
CA VAL A 86 5.25 1.20 2.62
C VAL A 86 6.32 1.43 1.56
N SER A 87 6.57 2.70 1.25
CA SER A 87 7.72 3.15 0.48
C SER A 87 8.59 4.06 1.32
N VAL A 88 9.91 4.01 1.09
CA VAL A 88 10.89 4.74 1.89
C VAL A 88 11.79 5.53 0.95
N ALA A 89 12.08 6.77 1.32
CA ALA A 89 13.08 7.62 0.68
C ALA A 89 14.15 7.99 1.72
N GLU A 90 15.42 7.92 1.32
CA GLU A 90 16.55 8.28 2.17
C GLU A 90 17.53 9.17 1.39
N ILE A 91 18.02 10.22 2.06
CA ILE A 91 19.02 11.14 1.55
C ILE A 91 20.38 10.72 2.12
N THR A 92 21.31 10.41 1.21
CA THR A 92 22.70 10.08 1.57
C THR A 92 23.66 11.08 0.94
N PHE A 93 24.68 11.49 1.68
CA PHE A 93 25.73 12.39 1.22
C PHE A 93 27.09 11.98 1.79
N ASN A 94 28.16 12.58 1.28
CA ASN A 94 29.51 12.29 1.76
C ASN A 94 29.72 12.80 3.20
N ARG A 95 29.66 11.89 4.18
CA ARG A 95 29.82 12.19 5.60
C ARG A 95 31.25 12.55 6.03
N SER A 96 32.27 12.36 5.18
CA SER A 96 33.62 12.86 5.47
C SER A 96 33.79 14.35 5.17
N MET A 97 32.94 14.89 4.28
CA MET A 97 32.98 16.28 3.85
C MET A 97 31.87 17.13 4.47
N TYR A 98 30.70 16.53 4.70
CA TYR A 98 29.50 17.22 5.16
C TYR A 98 28.93 16.55 6.41
N SER A 99 28.23 17.33 7.22
CA SER A 99 27.49 16.86 8.38
C SER A 99 26.07 17.43 8.36
N GLN A 100 25.12 16.65 8.87
CA GLN A 100 23.76 17.14 9.07
C GLN A 100 23.72 18.08 10.27
N LEU A 101 22.81 19.04 10.24
CA LEU A 101 22.55 19.89 11.39
C LEU A 101 22.16 19.01 12.61
N PRO A 102 22.79 19.20 13.78
CA PRO A 102 22.50 18.40 14.96
C PRO A 102 21.02 18.45 15.34
N GLY A 103 20.40 17.30 15.57
CA GLY A 103 18.98 17.18 15.89
C GLY A 103 18.06 17.19 14.66
N GLN A 104 18.64 17.21 13.45
CA GLN A 104 17.93 17.24 12.17
C GLN A 104 18.15 15.97 11.33
N GLU A 105 18.70 14.91 11.93
CA GLU A 105 19.03 13.64 11.26
C GLU A 105 17.77 12.92 10.76
N ALA A 106 16.64 13.08 11.45
CA ALA A 106 15.37 12.45 11.09
C ALA A 106 14.84 12.90 9.72
N PHE A 107 15.13 14.12 9.25
CA PHE A 107 14.65 14.58 7.94
C PHE A 107 15.43 14.01 6.75
N LEU A 108 16.45 13.20 6.99
CA LEU A 108 17.14 12.48 5.92
C LEU A 108 16.36 11.24 5.48
N ARG A 109 15.32 10.82 6.20
CA ARG A 109 14.52 9.65 5.87
C ARG A 109 13.03 9.98 5.96
N ALA A 110 12.29 9.62 4.92
CA ALA A 110 10.85 9.75 4.87
C ALA A 110 10.21 8.42 4.48
N GLN A 111 9.00 8.17 4.98
CA GLN A 111 8.19 7.01 4.61
C GLN A 111 6.80 7.46 4.15
N MET A 112 6.26 6.77 3.17
CA MET A 112 4.90 6.98 2.66
C MET A 112 4.15 5.66 2.68
N GLU A 113 2.95 5.68 3.25
CA GLU A 113 2.10 4.50 3.44
C GLU A 113 0.88 4.58 2.52
N THR A 114 0.72 3.59 1.67
CA THR A 114 -0.48 3.43 0.84
C THR A 114 -1.39 2.37 1.45
N VAL A 115 -2.60 2.77 1.83
CA VAL A 115 -3.58 1.87 2.44
C VAL A 115 -4.40 1.17 1.36
N LEU A 116 -4.42 -0.15 1.40
CA LEU A 116 -5.30 -1.01 0.61
C LEU A 116 -6.33 -1.64 1.54
N GLU A 117 -7.60 -1.42 1.27
CA GLU A 117 -8.70 -1.94 2.07
C GLU A 117 -9.69 -2.68 1.16
N GLU A 118 -10.00 -3.92 1.53
CA GLU A 118 -10.98 -4.75 0.85
C GLU A 118 -12.37 -4.48 1.45
N PHE A 119 -13.26 -3.91 0.65
CA PHE A 119 -14.64 -3.65 1.03
C PHE A 119 -15.56 -4.72 0.45
N GLU A 120 -16.25 -5.46 1.32
CA GLU A 120 -17.36 -6.31 0.91
C GLU A 120 -18.58 -5.42 0.60
N VAL A 121 -19.00 -5.39 -0.66
CA VAL A 121 -20.23 -4.71 -1.04
C VAL A 121 -21.40 -5.56 -0.56
N TYR A 122 -22.11 -5.09 0.46
CA TYR A 122 -23.30 -5.76 0.98
C TYR A 122 -24.32 -5.99 -0.13
N ASN A 123 -24.74 -7.24 -0.31
CA ASN A 123 -25.76 -7.61 -1.28
C ASN A 123 -27.14 -7.72 -0.60
N PRO A 124 -28.05 -6.73 -0.78
CA PRO A 124 -29.34 -6.72 -0.10
C PRO A 124 -30.34 -7.74 -0.65
N ILE A 125 -30.01 -8.50 -1.71
CA ILE A 125 -30.93 -9.45 -2.36
C ILE A 125 -31.45 -10.48 -1.36
N SER A 126 -30.59 -11.02 -0.48
CA SER A 126 -31.01 -12.00 0.52
C SER A 126 -32.04 -11.42 1.51
N LEU A 127 -31.84 -10.17 1.94
CA LEU A 127 -32.75 -9.46 2.84
C LEU A 127 -34.09 -9.16 2.15
N MET A 128 -34.05 -8.74 0.89
CA MET A 128 -35.25 -8.48 0.07
C MET A 128 -36.10 -9.73 -0.10
N ILE A 129 -35.49 -10.87 -0.46
CA ILE A 129 -36.21 -12.14 -0.63
C ILE A 129 -36.82 -12.58 0.71
N GLY A 130 -36.08 -12.48 1.81
CA GLY A 130 -36.59 -12.81 3.14
C GLY A 130 -37.79 -11.95 3.54
N SER A 131 -37.73 -10.63 3.27
CA SER A 131 -38.82 -9.70 3.55
C SER A 131 -40.07 -9.99 2.71
N CYS A 132 -39.92 -10.31 1.42
CA CYS A 132 -41.04 -10.64 0.54
C CYS A 132 -41.73 -11.94 0.97
N VAL A 133 -40.96 -13.00 1.24
CA VAL A 133 -41.51 -14.30 1.67
C VAL A 133 -42.19 -14.16 3.03
N GLY A 134 -41.57 -13.46 3.99
CA GLY A 134 -42.16 -13.19 5.29
C GLY A 134 -43.44 -12.38 5.20
N GLY A 135 -43.45 -11.33 4.38
CA GLY A 135 -44.63 -10.50 4.15
C GLY A 135 -45.79 -11.28 3.53
N LEU A 136 -45.52 -12.11 2.52
CA LEU A 136 -46.53 -12.97 1.89
C LEU A 136 -47.09 -14.02 2.85
N LEU A 137 -46.24 -14.64 3.67
CA LEU A 137 -46.66 -15.62 4.68
C LEU A 137 -47.57 -14.97 5.73
N LEU A 138 -47.18 -13.78 6.21
CA LEU A 138 -47.96 -13.03 7.18
C LEU A 138 -49.32 -12.61 6.60
N LEU A 139 -49.34 -12.17 5.33
CA LEU A 139 -50.57 -11.83 4.62
C LEU A 139 -51.51 -13.04 4.54
N ALA A 140 -51.00 -14.23 4.18
CA ALA A 140 -51.76 -15.45 4.07
C ALA A 140 -52.37 -15.92 5.40
N LEU A 141 -51.64 -15.77 6.52
CA LEU A 141 -52.14 -16.09 7.86
C LEU A 141 -53.29 -15.17 8.27
N ILE A 142 -53.18 -13.87 7.95
CA ILE A 142 -54.23 -12.89 8.24
C ILE A 142 -55.48 -13.22 7.42
N THR A 143 -55.37 -13.47 6.12
CA THR A 143 -56.52 -13.85 5.29
C THR A 143 -57.18 -15.14 5.79
N ALA A 144 -56.41 -16.15 6.15
CA ALA A 144 -56.97 -17.40 6.68
C ALA A 144 -57.73 -17.21 8.01
N SER A 145 -57.27 -16.28 8.86
CA SER A 145 -57.94 -15.96 10.13
C SER A 145 -59.22 -15.15 9.97
N LEU A 146 -59.27 -14.21 9.02
CA LEU A 146 -60.42 -13.33 8.77
C LEU A 146 -61.52 -13.98 7.91
N TYR A 147 -61.16 -14.98 7.10
CA TYR A 147 -62.13 -15.70 6.26
C TYR A 147 -62.84 -16.83 7.01
N LYS A 148 -62.60 -16.95 8.31
CA LYS A 148 -63.17 -17.95 9.21
C LYS A 148 -64.04 -17.27 10.27
#